data_AF-G3Y096-F1
#
_entry.id   AF-G3Y096-F1
#
_cell.length_a   1.000
_cell.length_b   1.000
_cell.length_c   1.000
_cell.angle_alpha   90.00
_cell.angle_beta   90.00
_cell.angle_gamma   90.00
#
_symmetry.space_group_name_H-M   'P 1'
#
loop_
_entity.id
_entity.type
_entity.pdbx_description
1 polymer ?
#
loop_
_entity_poly.entity_id
_entity_poly.type
_entity_poly.pdbx_seq_one_letter_code
_entity_poly.pdbx_strand_id
1 'polypeptide(L)'
;MSYAEAAAKGPKQSAEEVRAPSVGGVYRDEAESTASLVDVDSPHVQAVDPDFLKQNVQTTTQAERIEREEEEREAYEERKAKSKAKAKAKAKASSVRSNAHNPVYLGNAVLLALTGAGLGYGAYRKHAAGQLSWELIGWCSGAVGAFGAVDYFVSKWLLQNKYPPK
;
A
#
# COMPACT_ATOMS: atom_id res chain seq x y z
N MET A 1 -15.87 -39.84 -9.20
CA MET A 1 -16.71 -38.92 -10.01
C MET A 1 -16.19 -37.51 -9.77
N SER A 2 -15.74 -36.81 -10.81
CA SER A 2 -15.15 -35.46 -10.69
C SER A 2 -16.21 -34.39 -10.95
N TYR A 3 -16.20 -33.29 -10.18
CA TYR A 3 -17.10 -32.14 -10.36
C TYR A 3 -17.03 -31.54 -11.77
N ALA A 4 -15.85 -31.59 -12.39
CA ALA A 4 -15.65 -31.09 -13.75
C ALA A 4 -16.45 -31.88 -14.80
N GLU A 5 -16.60 -33.20 -14.60
CA GLU A 5 -17.33 -34.08 -15.51
C GLU A 5 -18.86 -33.87 -15.42
N ALA A 6 -19.36 -33.52 -14.23
CA ALA A 6 -20.76 -33.19 -14.02
C ALA A 6 -21.14 -31.83 -14.64
N ALA A 7 -20.25 -30.83 -14.55
CA ALA A 7 -20.47 -29.51 -15.13
C ALA A 7 -20.45 -29.53 -16.67
N ALA A 8 -19.65 -30.41 -17.29
CA ALA A 8 -19.59 -30.55 -18.73
C ALA A 8 -20.89 -31.13 -19.35
N LYS A 9 -21.76 -31.74 -18.53
CA LYS A 9 -22.97 -32.46 -18.96
C LYS A 9 -24.26 -31.69 -18.64
N GLY A 10 -24.22 -30.37 -18.84
CA GLY A 10 -25.39 -29.49 -18.68
C GLY A 10 -26.57 -29.89 -19.58
N PRO A 11 -27.79 -29.39 -19.30
CA PRO A 11 -28.98 -29.68 -20.10
C PRO A 11 -28.75 -29.24 -21.55
N LYS A 12 -29.09 -30.11 -22.51
CA LYS A 12 -28.99 -29.78 -23.94
C LYS A 12 -30.03 -28.71 -24.26
N GLN A 13 -29.59 -27.58 -24.82
CA GLN A 13 -30.49 -26.53 -25.29
C GLN A 13 -31.45 -27.08 -26.35
N SER A 14 -32.71 -26.63 -26.30
CA SER A 14 -33.70 -27.01 -27.31
C SER A 14 -33.38 -26.33 -28.65
N ALA A 15 -33.86 -26.90 -29.77
CA ALA A 15 -33.59 -26.34 -31.10
C ALA A 15 -34.13 -24.90 -31.28
N GLU A 16 -35.12 -24.51 -30.48
CA GLU A 16 -35.69 -23.17 -30.47
C GLU A 16 -34.78 -22.15 -29.77
N GLU A 17 -34.11 -22.54 -28.68
CA GLU A 17 -33.15 -21.70 -27.94
C GLU A 17 -31.84 -21.45 -28.68
N VAL A 18 -31.45 -22.37 -29.58
CA VAL A 18 -30.27 -22.20 -30.45
C VAL A 18 -30.55 -21.15 -31.55
N ARG A 19 -31.82 -20.89 -31.86
CA ARG A 19 -32.19 -19.94 -32.90
C ARG A 19 -31.97 -18.51 -32.40
N ALA A 20 -31.16 -17.74 -33.13
CA ALA A 20 -31.01 -16.32 -32.86
C ALA A 20 -32.40 -15.63 -32.91
N PRO A 21 -32.70 -14.72 -31.97
CA PRO A 21 -33.95 -13.97 -31.98
C PRO A 21 -34.07 -13.19 -33.29
N SER A 22 -35.29 -13.12 -33.85
CA SER A 22 -35.52 -12.36 -35.08
C SER A 22 -35.24 -10.89 -34.84
N VAL A 23 -34.31 -10.31 -35.61
CA VAL A 23 -34.10 -8.86 -35.61
C VAL A 23 -35.36 -8.19 -36.17
N GLY A 24 -35.93 -7.23 -35.43
CA GLY A 24 -37.08 -6.45 -35.89
C GLY A 24 -36.74 -5.69 -37.17
N GLY A 25 -37.70 -5.59 -38.10
CA GLY A 25 -37.51 -4.88 -39.36
C GLY A 25 -37.17 -3.40 -39.13
N VAL A 26 -36.24 -2.87 -39.92
CA VAL A 26 -35.90 -1.44 -39.91
C VAL A 26 -36.97 -0.68 -40.69
N TYR A 27 -37.63 0.27 -40.03
CA TYR A 27 -38.54 1.20 -40.71
C TYR A 27 -37.69 2.15 -41.57
N ARG A 28 -37.97 2.21 -42.86
CA ARG A 28 -37.17 2.97 -43.84
C ARG A 28 -38.07 4.03 -44.48
N ASP A 29 -38.14 5.18 -43.85
CA ASP A 29 -38.72 6.38 -44.44
C ASP A 29 -37.67 7.04 -45.34
N GLU A 30 -37.82 6.88 -46.65
CA GLU A 30 -36.94 7.53 -47.66
C GLU A 30 -37.15 9.07 -47.72
N ALA A 31 -38.05 9.62 -46.90
CA ALA A 31 -38.44 11.04 -46.89
C ALA A 31 -37.53 11.93 -46.01
N GLU A 32 -36.74 11.35 -45.10
CA GLU A 32 -35.72 12.07 -44.34
C GLU A 32 -34.37 12.00 -45.08
N SER A 33 -34.34 12.59 -46.27
CA SER A 33 -33.11 12.72 -47.04
C SER A 33 -32.15 13.66 -46.29
N THR A 34 -31.14 13.09 -45.64
CA THR A 34 -30.07 13.81 -44.90
C THR A 34 -29.13 14.59 -45.82
N ALA A 35 -29.41 14.63 -47.13
CA ALA A 35 -28.61 15.29 -48.15
C ALA A 35 -28.55 16.83 -47.98
N SER A 36 -29.47 17.44 -47.23
CA SER A 36 -29.46 18.88 -46.91
C SER A 36 -28.91 19.22 -45.52
N LEU A 37 -28.48 18.23 -44.72
CA LEU A 37 -27.80 18.47 -43.45
C LEU A 37 -26.29 18.67 -43.65
N VAL A 38 -25.93 19.42 -44.69
CA VAL A 38 -24.56 19.88 -44.97
C VAL A 38 -24.54 21.36 -44.63
N ASP A 39 -24.70 21.69 -43.35
CA ASP A 39 -24.11 22.91 -42.82
C ASP A 39 -22.66 22.58 -42.46
N VAL A 40 -21.81 22.55 -43.48
CA VAL A 40 -20.36 22.33 -43.37
C VAL A 40 -19.62 23.61 -43.78
N ASP A 41 -20.19 24.77 -43.45
CA ASP A 41 -19.50 26.06 -43.56
C ASP A 41 -19.20 26.63 -42.17
N SER A 42 -18.63 25.78 -41.30
CA SER A 42 -17.67 26.28 -40.31
C SER A 42 -16.28 25.87 -40.78
N PRO A 43 -15.45 26.79 -41.31
CA PRO A 43 -14.03 26.55 -41.53
C PRO A 43 -13.30 26.49 -40.18
N HIS A 44 -13.83 25.75 -39.21
CA HIS A 44 -13.15 25.46 -37.96
C HIS A 44 -12.18 24.31 -38.21
N VAL A 45 -11.15 24.62 -39.00
CA VAL A 45 -9.94 23.82 -39.01
C VAL A 45 -9.34 24.01 -37.62
N GLN A 46 -9.56 23.04 -36.73
CA GLN A 46 -8.76 22.94 -35.52
C GLN A 46 -7.33 22.68 -35.96
N ALA A 47 -6.58 23.76 -36.15
CA ALA A 47 -5.16 23.68 -36.40
C ALA A 47 -4.53 23.03 -35.18
N VAL A 48 -4.03 21.81 -35.38
CA VAL A 48 -3.22 21.13 -34.38
C VAL A 48 -1.95 21.94 -34.19
N ASP A 49 -1.51 22.08 -32.94
CA ASP A 49 -0.29 22.79 -32.60
C ASP A 49 0.89 22.24 -33.45
N PRO A 50 1.72 23.09 -34.09
CA PRO A 50 2.85 22.63 -34.90
C PRO A 50 3.83 21.74 -34.13
N ASP A 51 3.85 21.82 -32.79
CA ASP A 51 4.71 21.00 -31.94
C ASP A 51 4.05 19.70 -31.44
N PHE A 52 2.83 19.36 -31.86
CA PHE A 52 2.11 18.15 -31.46
C PHE A 52 2.93 16.85 -31.66
N LEU A 53 3.67 16.74 -32.76
CA LEU A 53 4.53 15.59 -33.04
C LEU A 53 5.74 15.50 -32.11
N LYS A 54 6.13 16.60 -31.46
CA LYS A 54 7.25 16.66 -30.51
C LYS A 54 6.80 16.35 -29.08
N GLN A 55 5.50 16.34 -28.80
CA GLN A 55 4.98 16.04 -27.47
C GLN A 55 5.15 14.54 -27.15
N ASN A 56 5.52 14.25 -25.91
CA ASN A 56 5.67 12.87 -25.41
C ASN A 56 4.31 12.17 -25.22
N VAL A 57 3.26 12.95 -24.94
CA VAL A 57 1.88 12.49 -24.77
C VAL A 57 1.00 13.32 -25.69
N GLN A 58 0.42 12.67 -26.70
CA GLN A 58 -0.29 13.34 -27.79
C GLN A 58 -1.80 13.37 -27.58
N THR A 59 -2.35 12.44 -26.80
CA THR A 59 -3.80 12.37 -26.56
C THR A 59 -4.12 12.40 -25.07
N THR A 60 -5.30 12.94 -24.75
CA THR A 60 -5.85 12.92 -23.38
C THR A 60 -6.02 11.50 -22.86
N THR A 61 -6.38 10.56 -23.74
CA THR A 61 -6.48 9.12 -23.41
C THR A 61 -5.13 8.48 -23.10
N GLN A 62 -4.04 8.98 -23.67
CA GLN A 62 -2.69 8.51 -23.37
C GLN A 62 -2.21 9.10 -22.04
N ALA A 63 -2.52 10.37 -21.77
CA ALA A 63 -2.27 11.00 -20.47
C ALA A 63 -2.97 10.24 -19.33
N GLU A 64 -4.26 9.97 -19.48
CA GLU A 64 -5.06 9.26 -18.47
C GLU A 64 -4.56 7.83 -18.21
N ARG A 65 -4.01 7.15 -19.23
CA ARG A 65 -3.36 5.84 -19.07
C ARG A 65 -2.09 5.94 -18.24
N ILE A 66 -1.26 6.95 -18.48
CA ILE A 66 -0.01 7.15 -17.76
C ILE A 66 -0.30 7.45 -16.29
N GLU A 67 -1.22 8.36 -16.01
CA GLU A 67 -1.64 8.70 -14.64
C GLU A 67 -2.14 7.45 -13.88
N ARG A 68 -3.01 6.65 -14.52
CA ARG A 68 -3.50 5.40 -13.91
C ARG A 68 -2.38 4.39 -13.67
N GLU A 69 -1.45 4.22 -14.60
CA GLU A 69 -0.31 3.33 -14.42
C GLU A 69 0.63 3.81 -13.30
N GLU A 70 0.82 5.12 -13.15
CA GLU A 70 1.61 5.71 -12.07
C GLU A 70 0.93 5.49 -10.71
N GLU A 71 -0.37 5.77 -10.59
CA GLU A 71 -1.15 5.50 -9.38
C GLU A 71 -1.11 4.01 -8.99
N GLU A 72 -1.26 3.11 -9.96
CA GLU A 72 -1.16 1.67 -9.72
C GLU A 72 0.25 1.24 -9.28
N ARG A 73 1.30 1.83 -9.87
CA ARG A 73 2.69 1.59 -9.47
C ARG A 73 2.97 2.09 -8.05
N GLU A 74 2.51 3.29 -7.71
CA GLU A 74 2.65 3.85 -6.37
C GLU A 74 1.89 3.01 -5.34
N ALA A 75 0.64 2.66 -5.63
CA ALA A 75 -0.16 1.80 -4.77
C ALA A 75 0.47 0.41 -4.60
N TYR A 76 1.06 -0.16 -5.65
CA TYR A 76 1.78 -1.42 -5.59
C TYR A 76 3.03 -1.31 -4.71
N GLU A 77 3.87 -0.29 -4.89
CA GLU A 77 5.07 -0.09 -4.08
C GLU A 77 4.72 0.20 -2.62
N GLU A 78 3.66 0.96 -2.35
CA GLU A 78 3.18 1.21 -1.00
C GLU A 78 2.69 -0.09 -0.33
N ARG A 79 1.90 -0.91 -1.04
CA ARG A 79 1.46 -2.23 -0.55
C ARG A 79 2.63 -3.17 -0.31
N LYS A 80 3.63 -3.16 -1.19
CA LYS A 80 4.86 -3.95 -1.08
C LYS A 80 5.74 -3.48 0.08
N ALA A 81 5.85 -2.18 0.31
CA ALA A 81 6.54 -1.61 1.47
C ALA A 81 5.83 -2.00 2.77
N LYS A 82 4.49 -1.84 2.83
CA LYS A 82 3.66 -2.26 3.96
C LYS A 82 3.76 -3.76 4.21
N SER A 83 3.74 -4.60 3.18
CA SER A 83 3.84 -6.06 3.33
C SER A 83 5.23 -6.48 3.81
N LYS A 84 6.30 -5.90 3.27
CA LYS A 84 7.68 -6.10 3.75
C LYS A 84 7.83 -5.67 5.21
N ALA A 85 7.28 -4.52 5.58
CA ALA A 85 7.31 -4.03 6.97
C ALA A 85 6.56 -5.00 7.91
N LYS A 86 5.36 -5.45 7.52
CA LYS A 86 4.59 -6.45 8.27
C LYS A 86 5.33 -7.79 8.39
N ALA A 87 5.96 -8.25 7.31
CA ALA A 87 6.75 -9.49 7.32
C ALA A 87 7.96 -9.39 8.27
N LYS A 88 8.71 -8.28 8.21
CA LYS A 88 9.82 -8.00 9.13
C LYS A 88 9.35 -7.90 10.58
N ALA A 89 8.22 -7.26 10.84
CA ALA A 89 7.63 -7.16 12.17
C ALA A 89 7.23 -8.55 12.71
N LYS A 90 6.57 -9.37 11.89
CA LYS A 90 6.23 -10.76 12.24
C LYS A 90 7.47 -11.61 12.50
N ALA A 91 8.50 -11.51 11.67
CA ALA A 91 9.76 -12.23 11.84
C ALA A 91 10.49 -11.83 13.14
N LYS A 92 10.49 -10.53 13.47
CA LYS A 92 11.02 -10.04 14.75
C LYS A 92 10.18 -10.55 15.92
N ALA A 93 8.86 -10.50 15.85
CA ALA A 93 7.98 -11.00 16.90
C ALA A 93 8.15 -12.51 17.12
N SER A 94 8.28 -13.30 16.05
CA SER A 94 8.58 -14.73 16.18
C SER A 94 9.95 -15.00 16.77
N SER A 95 10.97 -14.21 16.39
CA SER A 95 12.33 -14.31 16.97
C SER A 95 12.34 -13.95 18.46
N VAL A 96 11.60 -12.92 18.88
CA VAL A 96 11.47 -12.61 20.32
C VAL A 96 10.76 -13.75 21.04
N ARG A 97 9.72 -14.34 20.45
CA ARG A 97 9.00 -15.47 21.05
C ARG A 97 9.85 -16.74 21.15
N SER A 98 10.67 -17.06 20.15
CA SER A 98 11.61 -18.19 20.22
C SER A 98 12.69 -18.00 21.29
N ASN A 99 13.01 -16.74 21.59
CA ASN A 99 14.00 -16.34 22.58
C ASN A 99 13.39 -15.90 23.93
N ALA A 100 12.09 -16.17 24.16
CA ALA A 100 11.41 -15.75 25.38
C ALA A 100 12.00 -16.34 26.68
N HIS A 101 12.72 -17.46 26.59
CA HIS A 101 13.41 -18.09 27.72
C HIS A 101 14.83 -17.56 27.94
N ASN A 102 15.34 -16.68 27.07
CA ASN A 102 16.67 -16.10 27.20
C ASN A 102 16.64 -14.97 28.25
N PRO A 103 17.43 -15.05 29.33
CA PRO A 103 17.40 -14.08 30.42
C PRO A 103 17.76 -12.66 29.96
N VAL A 104 18.56 -12.51 28.89
CA VAL A 104 18.92 -11.19 28.34
C VAL A 104 17.68 -10.48 27.76
N TYR A 105 16.82 -11.21 27.04
CA TYR A 105 15.59 -10.65 26.45
C TYR A 105 14.57 -10.26 27.53
N LEU A 106 14.40 -11.11 28.54
CA LEU A 106 13.55 -10.83 29.70
C LEU A 106 14.05 -9.62 30.50
N GLY A 107 15.36 -9.56 30.78
CA GLY A 107 15.98 -8.46 31.50
C GLY A 107 15.78 -7.13 30.77
N ASN A 108 16.06 -7.09 29.47
CA ASN A 108 15.90 -5.88 28.67
C ASN A 108 14.42 -5.46 28.56
N ALA A 109 13.49 -6.41 28.48
CA ALA A 109 12.05 -6.11 28.48
C ALA A 109 11.59 -5.48 29.81
N VAL A 110 12.02 -6.03 30.95
CA VAL A 110 11.73 -5.46 32.28
C VAL A 110 12.36 -4.08 32.42
N LEU A 111 13.61 -3.92 32.00
CA LEU A 111 14.34 -2.65 32.08
C LEU A 111 13.65 -1.56 31.25
N LEU A 112 13.23 -1.89 30.02
CA LEU A 112 12.48 -0.98 29.16
C LEU A 112 11.12 -0.61 29.75
N ALA A 113 10.41 -1.58 30.33
CA ALA A 113 9.12 -1.32 30.97
C ALA A 113 9.25 -0.38 32.18
N LEU A 114 10.23 -0.63 33.06
CA LEU A 114 10.50 0.22 34.23
C LEU A 114 10.97 1.62 33.82
N THR A 115 11.87 1.70 32.84
CA THR A 115 12.38 2.98 32.33
C THR A 115 11.27 3.78 31.67
N GLY A 116 10.45 3.14 30.83
CA GLY A 116 9.31 3.78 30.17
C GLY A 116 8.25 4.25 31.16
N ALA A 117 7.90 3.43 32.16
CA ALA A 117 6.96 3.82 33.21
C ALA A 117 7.48 4.97 34.07
N GLY A 118 8.75 4.89 34.49
CA GLY A 118 9.39 5.93 35.32
C GLY A 118 9.52 7.26 34.59
N LEU A 119 10.01 7.25 33.35
CA LEU A 119 10.13 8.45 32.52
C LEU A 119 8.75 9.01 32.15
N GLY A 120 7.79 8.16 31.80
CA GLY A 120 6.42 8.58 31.48
C GLY A 120 5.72 9.24 32.66
N TYR A 121 5.80 8.65 33.86
CA TYR A 121 5.24 9.22 35.08
C TYR A 121 5.93 10.53 35.48
N GLY A 122 7.27 10.58 35.42
CA GLY A 122 8.05 11.78 35.73
C GLY A 122 7.79 12.93 34.76
N ALA A 123 7.70 12.63 33.46
CA ALA A 123 7.35 13.61 32.43
C ALA A 123 5.92 14.13 32.61
N TYR A 124 4.95 13.25 32.89
CA TYR A 124 3.57 13.65 33.18
C TYR A 124 3.49 14.62 34.36
N ARG A 125 4.16 14.31 35.47
CA ARG A 125 4.16 15.17 36.66
C ARG A 125 4.82 16.53 36.39
N LYS A 126 5.94 16.56 35.68
CA LYS A 126 6.63 17.82 35.33
C LYS A 126 5.87 18.63 34.28
N HIS A 127 5.20 17.97 33.33
CA HIS A 127 4.30 18.62 32.40
C HIS A 127 3.11 19.23 33.13
N ALA A 128 2.47 18.49 34.04
CA ALA A 128 1.32 19.01 34.82
C ALA A 128 1.71 20.22 35.69
N ALA A 129 2.96 20.27 36.17
CA ALA A 129 3.51 21.39 36.92
C ALA A 129 4.03 22.56 36.04
N GLY A 130 4.02 22.44 34.71
CA GLY A 130 4.55 23.46 33.79
C GLY A 130 6.08 23.61 33.82
N GLN A 131 6.80 22.66 34.42
CA GLN A 131 8.26 22.71 34.63
C GLN A 131 9.04 21.80 33.66
N LEU A 132 8.44 21.43 32.53
CA LEU A 132 9.09 20.62 31.50
C LEU A 132 9.99 21.52 30.64
N SER A 133 11.29 21.52 30.91
CA SER A 133 12.27 22.28 30.11
C SER A 133 12.91 21.42 29.03
N TRP A 134 13.18 22.02 27.86
CA TRP A 134 13.94 21.37 26.78
C TRP A 134 15.36 20.98 27.21
N GLU A 135 15.96 21.74 28.12
CA GLU A 135 17.26 21.40 28.71
C GLU A 135 17.18 20.08 29.51
N LEU A 136 16.15 19.92 30.35
CA LEU A 136 15.93 18.67 31.09
C LEU A 136 15.69 17.49 30.14
N ILE A 137 14.89 17.69 29.09
CA ILE A 137 14.67 16.67 28.05
C ILE A 137 16.00 16.32 27.35
N GLY A 138 16.85 17.32 27.09
CA GLY A 138 18.18 17.13 26.50
C GLY A 138 19.09 16.28 27.39
N TRP A 139 19.17 16.59 28.69
CA TRP A 139 19.94 15.81 29.65
C TRP A 139 19.40 14.39 29.83
N CYS A 140 18.08 14.23 29.96
CA CYS A 140 17.47 12.90 30.09
C CYS A 140 17.66 12.07 28.82
N SER A 141 17.50 12.66 27.63
CA SER A 141 17.71 11.96 26.36
C SER A 141 19.19 11.59 26.16
N GLY A 142 20.12 12.46 26.53
CA GLY A 142 21.56 12.18 26.56
C GLY A 142 21.91 11.02 27.50
N ALA A 143 21.40 11.03 28.73
CA ALA A 143 21.62 9.96 29.70
C ALA A 143 21.06 8.60 29.23
N VAL A 144 19.85 8.59 28.67
CA VAL A 144 19.23 7.38 28.10
C VAL A 144 20.03 6.90 26.88
N GLY A 145 20.53 7.81 26.04
CA GLY A 145 21.38 7.47 24.90
C GLY A 145 22.71 6.82 25.32
N ALA A 146 23.40 7.40 26.31
CA ALA A 146 24.64 6.85 26.84
C ALA A 146 24.43 5.47 27.50
N PHE A 147 23.36 5.33 28.29
CA PHE A 147 22.98 4.06 28.89
C PHE A 147 22.67 3.00 27.82
N GLY A 148 21.90 3.36 26.80
CA GLY A 148 21.57 2.45 25.69
C GLY A 148 22.78 1.97 24.90
N ALA A 149 23.81 2.81 24.73
CA ALA A 149 25.05 2.41 24.09
C ALA A 149 25.79 1.33 24.92
N VAL A 150 25.90 1.53 26.23
CA VAL A 150 26.52 0.55 27.14
C VAL A 150 25.72 -0.75 27.16
N ASP A 151 24.41 -0.67 27.32
CA ASP A 151 23.51 -1.83 27.33
C ASP A 151 23.63 -2.65 26.03
N TYR A 152 23.74 -1.98 24.88
CA TYR A 152 23.93 -2.66 23.59
C TYR A 152 25.19 -3.52 23.56
N PHE A 153 26.34 -2.98 24.00
CA PHE A 153 27.60 -3.73 23.99
C PHE A 153 27.57 -4.89 24.97
N VAL A 154 27.02 -4.69 26.17
CA VAL A 154 26.88 -5.74 27.19
C VAL A 154 25.93 -6.84 26.71
N SER A 155 24.74 -6.47 26.22
CA SER A 155 23.77 -7.41 25.66
C SER A 155 24.36 -8.19 24.48
N LYS A 156 25.08 -7.52 23.57
CA LYS A 156 25.75 -8.17 22.44
C LYS A 156 26.78 -9.19 22.91
N TRP A 157 27.63 -8.83 23.89
CA TRP A 157 28.61 -9.76 24.45
C TRP A 157 27.94 -10.96 25.14
N LEU A 158 26.89 -10.72 25.93
CA LEU A 158 26.13 -11.78 26.60
C LEU A 158 25.47 -12.74 25.60
N LEU A 159 24.87 -12.19 24.54
CA LEU A 159 24.23 -12.99 23.49
C LEU A 159 25.27 -13.78 22.67
N GLN A 160 26.46 -13.23 22.41
CA GLN A 160 27.49 -13.93 21.64
C GLN A 160 28.23 -14.99 22.47
N ASN A 161 28.45 -14.75 23.77
CA ASN A 161 29.33 -15.58 24.58
C ASN A 161 28.59 -16.57 25.51
N LYS A 162 27.43 -16.19 26.05
CA LYS A 162 26.76 -16.95 27.12
C LYS A 162 25.33 -17.39 26.81
N TYR A 163 24.57 -16.58 26.08
CA TYR A 163 23.15 -16.81 25.78
C TYR A 163 22.85 -16.62 24.29
N PRO A 164 23.35 -17.51 23.40
CA PRO A 164 23.11 -17.40 21.96
C PRO A 164 21.62 -17.41 21.62
N PRO A 165 21.17 -16.53 20.71
CA PRO A 165 19.79 -16.50 20.26
C PRO A 165 19.47 -17.74 19.41
N LYS A 166 18.23 -18.22 19.54
CA LYS A 166 17.64 -19.30 18.72
C LYS A 166 16.94 -18.75 17.48
#